data_AF-A0A537M2T9-F1
#
_entry.id   AF-A0A537M2T9-F1
#
_cell.length_a   1.000
_cell.length_b   1.000
_cell.length_c   1.000
_cell.angle_alpha   90.00
_cell.angle_beta   90.00
_cell.angle_gamma   90.00
#
_symmetry.space_group_name_H-M   'P 1'
#
loop_
_entity.id
_entity.type
_entity.pdbx_description
1 polymer ?
#
loop_
_entity_poly.entity_id
_entity_poly.type
_entity_poly.pdbx_seq_one_letter_code
_entity_poly.pdbx_strand_id
1 'polypeptide(L)'
;MASPADQSPDGEEYDSELIERGGSFGARTRTNPVAISRCSVEVADHEAAERCVTALIQFERYLRKRPDDATFYEWANIRRKGNRFDFDIYWYDWRFFEDRKEAYKVGAHALAFQRFGTIPSDFTVQHQRVPADFSRG
;
A
#
# COMPACT_ATOMS: atom_id res chain seq x y z
N MET A 1 -43.08 15.34 11.64
CA MET A 1 -42.39 14.31 12.44
C MET A 1 -41.30 13.72 11.56
N ALA A 2 -40.04 14.08 11.79
CA ALA A 2 -38.91 13.49 11.08
C ALA A 2 -38.24 12.48 12.02
N SER A 3 -38.05 11.26 11.52
CA SER A 3 -37.38 10.17 12.24
C SER A 3 -35.87 10.43 12.32
N PRO A 4 -35.21 10.13 13.46
CA PRO A 4 -33.76 10.18 13.58
C PRO A 4 -33.18 8.84 13.10
N ALA A 5 -32.64 8.81 11.90
CA ALA A 5 -31.83 7.68 11.44
C ALA A 5 -30.37 7.94 11.84
N ASP A 6 -29.99 7.26 12.92
CA ASP A 6 -28.77 6.46 13.01
C ASP A 6 -27.45 7.15 12.61
N GLN A 7 -26.84 7.80 13.61
CA GLN A 7 -25.43 8.15 13.61
C GLN A 7 -24.62 6.86 13.77
N SER A 8 -24.09 6.32 12.67
CA SER A 8 -23.00 5.35 12.72
C SER A 8 -21.70 6.09 13.07
N PRO A 9 -21.02 5.79 14.19
CA PRO A 9 -19.71 6.33 14.48
C PRO A 9 -18.66 5.57 13.66
N ASP A 10 -17.67 6.29 13.14
CA ASP A 10 -16.48 5.79 12.44
C ASP A 10 -16.65 5.37 10.96
N GLY A 11 -17.50 6.10 10.24
CA GLY A 11 -17.42 6.19 8.78
C GLY A 11 -16.24 7.07 8.33
N GLU A 12 -15.01 6.58 8.47
CA GLU A 12 -13.91 7.14 7.68
C GLU A 12 -14.08 6.68 6.23
N GLU A 13 -14.76 7.51 5.45
CA GLU A 13 -14.81 7.47 3.99
C GLU A 13 -13.38 7.66 3.49
N TYR A 14 -12.66 6.56 3.32
CA TYR A 14 -11.34 6.60 2.68
C TYR A 14 -11.54 6.74 1.19
N ASP A 15 -11.30 7.97 0.76
CA ASP A 15 -11.54 8.50 -0.56
C ASP A 15 -10.80 7.67 -1.60
N SER A 16 -11.52 7.05 -2.54
CA SER A 16 -10.97 6.60 -3.83
C SER A 16 -10.10 7.70 -4.45
N GLU A 17 -10.48 8.95 -4.18
CA GLU A 17 -9.77 10.16 -4.52
C GLU A 17 -8.34 10.22 -3.95
N LEU A 18 -8.03 9.59 -2.79
CA LEU A 18 -6.68 9.52 -2.24
C LEU A 18 -5.74 8.67 -3.11
N ILE A 19 -6.25 7.56 -3.65
CA ILE A 19 -5.50 6.72 -4.60
C ILE A 19 -5.37 7.44 -5.95
N GLU A 20 -6.41 8.17 -6.37
CA GLU A 20 -6.38 8.93 -7.61
C GLU A 20 -5.47 10.16 -7.54
N ARG A 21 -5.35 10.80 -6.37
CA ARG A 21 -4.51 11.99 -6.13
C ARG A 21 -3.08 11.65 -5.69
N GLY A 22 -2.76 10.39 -5.40
CA GLY A 22 -1.39 9.98 -5.10
C GLY A 22 -0.97 10.03 -3.63
N GLY A 23 -1.89 9.73 -2.70
CA GLY A 23 -1.65 9.83 -1.27
C GLY A 23 -0.78 8.71 -0.66
N SER A 24 -0.40 8.91 0.61
CA SER A 24 0.26 7.88 1.44
C SER A 24 -0.78 7.26 2.36
N PHE A 25 -0.77 5.94 2.47
CA PHE A 25 -1.63 5.25 3.42
C PHE A 25 -0.94 5.17 4.77
N GLY A 26 -1.33 6.07 5.67
CA GLY A 26 -0.82 6.13 7.03
C GLY A 26 0.66 6.51 7.06
N ALA A 27 0.95 7.78 6.78
CA ALA A 27 2.23 8.42 7.13
C ALA A 27 2.52 8.18 8.61
N ARG A 28 3.20 7.07 8.92
CA ARG A 28 3.70 6.82 10.26
C ARG A 28 4.82 7.84 10.45
N THR A 29 4.95 8.36 11.67
CA THR A 29 5.87 9.45 12.03
C THR A 29 7.36 9.16 11.80
N ARG A 30 7.72 8.05 11.17
CA ARG A 30 9.08 7.68 10.82
C ARG A 30 9.52 8.41 9.55
N THR A 31 10.46 9.32 9.72
CA THR A 31 10.89 10.23 8.66
C THR A 31 12.05 9.70 7.80
N ASN A 32 12.72 8.63 8.21
CA ASN A 32 13.97 8.17 7.60
C ASN A 32 13.90 6.69 7.17
N PRO A 33 13.35 6.37 5.98
CA PRO A 33 13.48 5.03 5.43
C PRO A 33 14.96 4.72 5.11
N VAL A 34 15.36 3.47 5.31
CA VAL A 34 16.68 2.93 4.92
C VAL A 34 16.66 2.34 3.51
N ALA A 35 15.48 2.02 2.99
CA ALA A 35 15.26 1.55 1.63
C ALA A 35 13.85 1.91 1.14
N ILE A 36 13.69 1.99 -0.18
CA ILE A 36 12.40 2.19 -0.86
C ILE A 36 12.25 1.09 -1.90
N SER A 37 11.08 0.47 -1.97
CA SER A 37 10.69 -0.39 -3.09
C SER A 37 9.65 0.31 -3.92
N ARG A 38 9.95 0.58 -5.18
CA ARG A 38 9.01 1.15 -6.14
C ARG A 38 8.32 0.01 -6.86
N CYS A 39 7.02 -0.06 -6.72
CA CYS A 39 6.19 -1.12 -7.25
C CYS A 39 5.27 -0.54 -8.33
N SER A 40 5.14 -1.27 -9.43
CA SER A 40 4.20 -0.97 -10.50
C SER A 40 3.50 -2.25 -10.93
N VAL A 41 2.18 -2.17 -11.11
CA VAL A 41 1.36 -3.29 -11.60
C VAL A 41 0.27 -2.77 -12.52
N GLU A 42 0.03 -3.49 -13.61
CA GLU A 42 -1.07 -3.22 -14.52
C GLU A 42 -2.09 -4.34 -14.41
N VAL A 43 -3.36 -3.99 -14.21
CA VAL A 43 -4.47 -4.95 -14.15
C VAL A 43 -5.19 -5.04 -15.49
N ALA A 44 -5.87 -6.15 -15.73
CA ALA A 44 -6.43 -6.45 -17.05
C ALA A 44 -7.49 -5.44 -17.52
N ASP A 45 -8.39 -5.01 -16.64
CA ASP A 45 -9.54 -4.18 -16.98
C ASP A 45 -9.98 -3.27 -15.82
N HIS A 46 -10.98 -2.44 -16.10
CA HIS A 46 -11.55 -1.50 -15.13
C HIS A 46 -12.14 -2.21 -13.90
N GLU A 47 -12.79 -3.35 -14.08
CA GLU A 47 -13.39 -4.10 -12.97
C GLU A 47 -12.31 -4.66 -12.03
N ALA A 48 -11.20 -5.15 -12.60
CA ALA A 48 -10.01 -5.54 -11.85
C ALA A 48 -9.39 -4.36 -11.11
N ALA A 49 -9.41 -3.16 -11.71
CA ALA A 49 -8.91 -1.95 -11.07
C ALA A 49 -9.74 -1.57 -9.83
N GLU A 50 -11.06 -1.63 -9.91
CA GLU A 50 -11.94 -1.38 -8.76
C GLU A 50 -11.76 -2.42 -7.63
N ARG A 51 -11.55 -3.69 -7.99
CA ARG A 51 -11.20 -4.75 -7.01
C ARG A 51 -9.85 -4.46 -6.35
N CYS A 52 -8.86 -4.01 -7.12
CA CYS A 52 -7.54 -3.66 -6.60
C CYS A 52 -7.63 -2.49 -5.60
N VAL A 53 -8.35 -1.43 -5.94
CA VAL A 53 -8.62 -0.28 -5.05
C VAL A 53 -9.24 -0.76 -3.73
N THR A 54 -10.32 -1.53 -3.81
CA THR A 54 -11.05 -2.04 -2.63
C THR A 54 -10.12 -2.82 -1.71
N ALA A 55 -9.24 -3.63 -2.28
CA ALA A 55 -8.34 -4.45 -1.51
C ALA A 55 -7.16 -3.70 -0.91
N LEU A 56 -6.62 -2.70 -1.61
CA LEU A 56 -5.61 -1.81 -1.05
C LEU A 56 -6.15 -1.14 0.22
N ILE A 57 -7.41 -0.68 0.19
CA ILE A 57 -8.10 -0.12 1.36
C ILE A 57 -8.24 -1.16 2.49
N GLN A 58 -8.62 -2.41 2.17
CA GLN A 58 -8.73 -3.46 3.18
C GLN A 58 -7.38 -3.85 3.79
N PHE A 59 -6.34 -3.93 2.97
CA PHE A 59 -4.98 -4.24 3.39
C PHE A 59 -4.46 -3.14 4.32
N GLU A 60 -4.76 -1.90 3.99
CA GLU A 60 -4.44 -0.74 4.80
C GLU A 60 -5.10 -0.77 6.18
N ARG A 61 -6.41 -1.03 6.23
CA ARG A 61 -7.15 -1.22 7.49
C ARG A 61 -6.55 -2.32 8.34
N TYR A 62 -6.08 -3.39 7.70
CA TYR A 62 -5.39 -4.48 8.38
C TYR A 62 -4.01 -4.06 8.92
N LEU A 63 -3.23 -3.29 8.16
CA LEU A 63 -1.92 -2.78 8.60
C LEU A 63 -2.01 -1.76 9.74
N ARG A 64 -3.07 -0.94 9.79
CA ARG A 64 -3.30 0.02 10.88
C ARG A 64 -3.65 -0.64 12.21
N LYS A 65 -4.31 -1.80 12.16
CA LYS A 65 -4.65 -2.59 13.35
C LYS A 65 -3.45 -3.31 13.95
N ARG A 66 -2.30 -3.31 13.27
CA ARG A 66 -1.07 -3.92 13.78
C ARG A 66 -0.35 -2.94 14.71
N PRO A 67 0.18 -3.42 15.85
CA PRO A 67 0.97 -2.59 16.75
C PRO A 67 2.19 -1.98 16.02
N ASP A 68 2.50 -0.71 16.32
CA ASP A 68 3.49 0.11 15.59
C ASP A 68 4.93 -0.45 15.67
N ASP A 69 5.23 -1.20 16.72
CA ASP A 69 6.46 -1.93 16.97
C ASP A 69 6.64 -3.17 16.09
N ALA A 70 5.60 -3.63 15.38
CA ALA A 70 5.65 -4.82 14.53
C ALA A 70 5.83 -4.53 13.03
N THR A 71 5.82 -3.27 12.60
CA THR A 71 5.83 -2.93 11.17
C THR A 71 7.04 -2.06 10.82
N PHE A 72 8.09 -2.69 10.29
CA PHE A 72 9.31 -2.03 9.80
C PHE A 72 9.17 -1.49 8.37
N TYR A 73 7.95 -1.32 7.88
CA TYR A 73 7.67 -0.76 6.56
C TYR A 73 6.33 0.00 6.52
N GLU A 74 6.16 0.80 5.48
CA GLU A 74 4.94 1.57 5.20
C GLU A 74 4.69 1.61 3.69
N TRP A 75 3.42 1.67 3.29
CA TRP A 75 3.03 1.87 1.90
C TRP A 75 2.77 3.36 1.64
N ALA A 76 3.44 3.92 0.64
CA ALA A 76 3.42 5.35 0.35
C ALA A 76 3.21 5.63 -1.14
N ASN A 77 2.89 6.89 -1.46
CA ASN A 77 2.78 7.40 -2.83
C ASN A 77 1.89 6.55 -3.75
N ILE A 78 0.78 6.00 -3.25
CA ILE A 78 -0.09 5.12 -4.03
C ILE A 78 -0.85 5.95 -5.06
N ARG A 79 -0.65 5.64 -6.33
CA ARG A 79 -1.22 6.34 -7.48
C ARG A 79 -1.89 5.34 -8.41
N ARG A 80 -3.04 5.72 -8.95
CA ARG A 80 -3.70 5.01 -10.06
C ARG A 80 -3.70 5.87 -11.32
N LYS A 81 -3.38 5.25 -12.46
CA LYS A 81 -3.56 5.83 -13.80
C LYS A 81 -4.23 4.80 -14.70
N GLY A 82 -5.56 4.90 -14.85
CA GLY A 82 -6.35 3.89 -15.56
C GLY A 82 -6.28 2.54 -14.83
N ASN A 83 -5.72 1.52 -15.51
CA ASN A 83 -5.53 0.18 -14.96
C ASN A 83 -4.14 -0.04 -14.35
N ARG A 84 -3.30 0.99 -14.31
CA ARG A 84 -1.97 0.91 -13.72
C ARG A 84 -1.97 1.49 -12.31
N PHE A 85 -1.33 0.77 -11.40
CA PHE A 85 -1.09 1.17 -10.02
C PHE A 85 0.41 1.29 -9.77
N ASP A 86 0.82 2.42 -9.21
CA ASP A 86 2.19 2.66 -8.77
C ASP A 86 2.17 2.97 -7.28
N PHE A 87 3.08 2.38 -6.51
CA PHE A 87 3.20 2.63 -5.07
C PHE A 87 4.63 2.39 -4.60
N ASP A 88 4.98 3.05 -3.51
CA ASP A 88 6.25 2.86 -2.82
C ASP A 88 6.04 2.05 -1.53
N ILE A 89 7.03 1.25 -1.18
CA ILE A 89 7.17 0.68 0.16
C ILE A 89 8.41 1.28 0.80
N TYR A 90 8.21 2.05 1.85
CA TYR A 90 9.28 2.60 2.68
C TYR A 90 9.67 1.57 3.73
N TRP A 91 10.95 1.29 3.86
CA TRP A 91 11.49 0.33 4.82
C TRP A 91 12.32 1.06 5.86
N TYR A 92 12.10 0.79 7.13
CA TYR A 92 12.73 1.50 8.24
C TYR A 92 13.81 0.69 8.97
N ASP A 93 13.95 -0.59 8.63
CA ASP A 93 15.01 -1.46 9.14
C ASP A 93 15.67 -2.24 7.99
N TRP A 94 17.00 -2.24 7.97
CA TRP A 94 17.77 -2.82 6.86
C TRP A 94 17.73 -4.34 6.86
N ARG A 95 17.79 -4.97 8.03
CA ARG A 95 17.74 -6.42 8.16
C ARG A 95 16.36 -6.94 7.75
N PHE A 96 15.31 -6.28 8.22
CA PHE A 96 13.95 -6.59 7.83
C PHE A 96 13.73 -6.42 6.33
N PHE A 97 14.28 -5.36 5.72
CA PHE A 97 14.24 -5.18 4.28
C PHE A 97 14.92 -6.35 3.54
N GLU A 98 16.15 -6.71 3.88
CA GLU A 98 16.85 -7.82 3.23
C GLU A 98 16.09 -9.14 3.35
N ASP A 99 15.50 -9.41 4.52
CA ASP A 99 14.73 -10.63 4.78
C ASP A 99 13.37 -10.66 4.05
N ARG A 100 12.77 -9.50 3.74
CA ARG A 100 11.36 -9.39 3.30
C ARG A 100 11.15 -8.71 1.95
N LYS A 101 12.15 -8.11 1.32
CA LYS A 101 12.00 -7.38 0.04
C LYS A 101 11.40 -8.24 -1.08
N GLU A 102 11.64 -9.55 -1.04
CA GLU A 102 11.11 -10.52 -2.00
C GLU A 102 9.88 -11.30 -1.49
N ALA A 103 9.33 -10.95 -0.33
CA ALA A 103 8.22 -11.70 0.28
C ALA A 103 6.98 -11.75 -0.64
N TYR A 104 6.80 -10.75 -1.50
CA TYR A 104 5.74 -10.72 -2.51
C TYR A 104 5.83 -11.87 -3.53
N LYS A 105 7.01 -12.45 -3.76
CA LYS A 105 7.19 -13.59 -4.67
C LYS A 105 6.73 -14.92 -4.07
N VAL A 106 6.56 -14.99 -2.74
CA VAL A 106 6.24 -16.22 -2.03
C VAL A 106 4.73 -16.48 -2.10
N GLY A 107 4.32 -17.75 -2.28
CA GLY A 107 2.94 -18.16 -2.56
C GLY A 107 1.87 -17.67 -1.57
N ALA A 108 2.24 -17.30 -0.35
CA ALA A 108 1.31 -16.70 0.62
C ALA A 108 0.76 -15.33 0.17
N HIS A 109 1.51 -14.55 -0.61
CA HIS A 109 1.03 -13.29 -1.19
C HIS A 109 0.27 -13.50 -2.51
N ALA A 110 0.46 -14.65 -3.18
CA ALA A 110 -0.26 -14.97 -4.41
C ALA A 110 -1.78 -15.04 -4.21
N LEU A 111 -2.25 -15.50 -3.03
CA LEU A 111 -3.67 -15.49 -2.68
C LEU A 111 -4.23 -14.07 -2.47
N ALA A 112 -3.40 -13.13 -2.03
CA ALA A 112 -3.80 -11.73 -1.96
C ALA A 112 -3.89 -11.15 -3.38
N PHE A 113 -2.85 -11.33 -4.21
CA PHE A 113 -2.83 -10.81 -5.58
C PHE A 113 -3.93 -11.39 -6.48
N GLN A 114 -4.24 -12.68 -6.34
CA GLN A 114 -5.33 -13.32 -7.09
C GLN A 114 -6.69 -12.66 -6.84
N ARG A 115 -6.94 -12.10 -5.65
CA ARG A 115 -8.18 -11.36 -5.37
C ARG A 115 -8.31 -10.09 -6.22
N PHE A 116 -7.22 -9.61 -6.81
CA PHE A 116 -7.16 -8.40 -7.64
C PHE A 116 -7.00 -8.73 -9.13
N GLY A 117 -6.95 -10.03 -9.47
CA GLY A 117 -6.69 -10.49 -10.83
C GLY A 117 -5.23 -10.34 -11.27
N THR A 118 -4.30 -10.24 -10.32
CA THR A 118 -2.86 -10.17 -10.61
C THR A 118 -2.11 -11.35 -10.03
N ILE A 119 -0.93 -11.61 -10.57
CA ILE A 119 0.04 -12.58 -10.06
C ILE A 119 1.37 -11.88 -9.78
N PRO A 120 2.27 -12.46 -8.95
CA PRO A 120 3.55 -11.83 -8.64
C PRO A 120 4.39 -11.41 -9.85
N SER A 121 4.25 -12.11 -10.99
CA SER A 121 4.96 -11.76 -12.24
C SER A 121 4.43 -10.51 -12.95
N ASP A 122 3.24 -10.02 -12.59
CA ASP A 122 2.69 -8.78 -13.14
C ASP A 122 3.28 -7.54 -12.47
N PHE A 123 3.96 -7.73 -11.33
CA PHE A 123 4.60 -6.65 -10.58
C PHE A 123 6.00 -6.38 -11.12
N THR A 124 6.24 -5.13 -11.51
CA THR A 124 7.59 -4.59 -11.64
C THR A 124 7.99 -3.97 -10.31
N VAL A 125 9.03 -4.51 -9.67
CA VAL A 125 9.52 -4.00 -8.38
C VAL A 125 10.99 -3.61 -8.50
N GLN A 126 11.31 -2.38 -8.10
CA GLN A 126 12.67 -1.87 -8.03
C GLN A 126 13.00 -1.48 -6.59
N HIS A 127 14.07 -2.05 -6.04
CA HIS A 127 14.53 -1.75 -4.69
C HIS A 127 15.71 -0.78 -4.73
N GLN A 128 15.66 0.25 -3.90
CA GLN A 128 16.73 1.23 -3.76
C GLN A 128 17.06 1.45 -2.29
N ARG A 129 18.33 1.35 -1.93
CA ARG A 129 18.81 1.79 -0.61
C ARG A 129 18.75 3.31 -0.52
N VAL A 130 18.22 3.82 0.59
CA VAL A 130 18.22 5.25 0.88
C VAL A 130 19.49 5.56 1.69
N PRO A 131 20.35 6.49 1.25
CA PRO A 131 21.48 6.92 2.03
C PRO A 131 21.01 7.60 3.33
N ALA A 132 21.79 7.47 4.41
CA ALA A 132 21.43 8.02 5.73
C ALA A 132 21.21 9.53 5.72
N ASP A 133 21.77 10.24 4.73
CA ASP A 133 21.71 11.70 4.59
C ASP A 133 20.52 12.18 3.74
N PHE A 134 19.56 11.30 3.42
CA PHE A 134 18.38 11.67 2.64
C PHE A 134 17.36 12.40 3.52
N SER A 135 17.69 13.63 3.91
CA SER A 135 16.73 14.58 4.45
C SER A 135 15.72 14.89 3.35
N ARG A 136 14.42 14.68 3.61
CA ARG A 136 13.36 15.31 2.80
C ARG A 136 13.57 16.83 2.88
N GLY A 137 14.16 17.40 1.83
CA GLY A 137 14.12 18.84 1.59
C GLY A 137 12.71 19.29 1.25
#